data_AF-A0A533W6S2-F1
#
_entry.id   AF-A0A533W6S2-F1
#
_cell.length_a   1.000
_cell.length_b   1.000
_cell.length_c   1.000
_cell.angle_alpha   90.00
_cell.angle_beta   90.00
_cell.angle_gamma   90.00
#
_symmetry.space_group_name_H-M   'P 1'
#
loop_
_entity.id
_entity.type
_entity.pdbx_description
1 polymer ?
#
loop_
_entity_poly.entity_id
_entity_poly.type
_entity_poly.pdbx_seq_one_letter_code
_entity_poly.pdbx_strand_id
1 'polypeptide(L)'
;MSLLENSTLNLSASTGPESQRPPVEHPHQHQLVRTLSLTDIIMVGIAGMIGGAIFVLTGPAIGLAGSAVIVAFIINAIITLFTAMGYAELGSAMPEAGGGYLWVREGLPRPNAFISGWMAWFAHSN
;
A
#
# COMPACT_ATOMS: atom_id res chain seq x y z
N MET A 1 -1.00 65.32 37.02
CA MET A 1 0.27 64.63 36.74
C MET A 1 0.20 63.22 37.35
N SER A 2 -0.73 62.40 36.86
CA SER A 2 -1.06 61.06 37.40
C SER A 2 -1.56 60.10 36.31
N LEU A 3 -1.50 60.52 35.04
CA LEU A 3 -2.09 59.81 33.89
C LEU A 3 -1.02 59.12 33.03
N LEU A 4 0.28 59.28 33.34
CA LEU A 4 1.39 58.63 32.61
C LEU A 4 1.96 57.40 33.33
N GLU A 5 1.62 57.18 34.60
CA GLU A 5 2.13 56.04 35.38
C GLU A 5 1.32 54.75 35.16
N ASN A 6 0.09 54.85 34.64
CA ASN A 6 -0.76 53.69 34.40
C ASN A 6 -0.45 52.98 33.07
N SER A 7 0.33 53.61 32.18
CA SER A 7 0.66 53.07 30.86
C SER A 7 1.88 52.13 30.89
N THR A 8 2.73 52.22 31.92
CA THR A 8 3.91 51.35 32.09
C THR A 8 3.58 50.05 32.84
N LEU A 9 2.50 50.03 33.63
CA LEU A 9 2.06 48.84 34.37
C LEU A 9 1.39 47.76 33.49
N ASN A 10 0.84 48.15 32.33
CA ASN A 10 0.24 47.19 31.40
C ASN A 10 1.26 46.52 30.45
N LEU A 11 2.53 46.95 30.46
CA LEU A 11 3.57 46.37 29.59
C LEU A 11 4.40 45.24 30.22
N SER A 12 4.20 44.94 31.52
CA SER A 12 4.88 43.83 32.21
C SER A 12 4.00 42.60 32.47
N ALA A 13 2.79 42.58 31.92
CA ALA A 13 1.84 41.48 32.13
C ALA A 13 1.67 40.56 30.89
N SER A 14 2.72 40.38 30.08
CA SER A 14 2.71 39.40 28.98
C SER A 14 3.64 38.20 29.20
N THR A 15 4.37 38.12 30.31
CA THR A 15 5.05 36.88 30.72
C THR A 15 4.08 35.96 31.45
N GLY A 16 3.00 35.58 30.75
CA GLY A 16 2.33 34.33 31.08
C GLY A 16 3.36 33.19 30.97
N PRO A 17 3.22 32.10 31.74
CA PRO A 17 4.14 30.97 31.64
C PRO A 17 4.04 30.35 30.24
N GLU A 18 4.90 30.79 29.33
CA GLU A 18 5.12 30.19 28.01
C GLU A 18 5.95 28.89 28.14
N SER A 19 5.65 28.08 29.16
CA SER A 19 6.41 26.87 29.46
C SER A 19 5.56 25.80 30.13
N GLN A 20 4.33 25.60 29.64
CA GLN A 20 3.61 24.35 29.84
C GLN A 20 2.47 24.20 28.82
N ARG A 21 2.80 24.23 27.53
CA ARG A 21 2.03 23.37 26.63
C ARG A 21 2.35 21.95 27.09
N PRO A 22 1.35 21.10 27.41
CA PRO A 22 1.65 19.69 27.63
C PRO A 22 2.50 19.22 26.44
N PRO A 23 3.54 18.40 26.66
CA PRO A 23 4.29 17.82 25.55
C PRO A 23 3.27 17.37 24.53
N VAL A 24 3.40 17.82 23.27
CA VAL A 24 2.54 17.32 22.20
C VAL A 24 2.78 15.83 22.21
N GLU A 25 1.84 15.09 22.79
CA GLU A 25 1.88 13.64 22.87
C GLU A 25 1.68 13.23 21.43
N HIS A 26 2.80 13.07 20.71
CA HIS A 26 2.79 12.53 19.38
C HIS A 26 2.10 11.19 19.52
N PRO A 27 0.88 11.00 18.96
CA PRO A 27 0.17 9.75 19.10
C PRO A 27 1.17 8.68 18.69
N HIS A 28 1.48 7.75 19.60
CA HIS A 28 2.44 6.70 19.36
C HIS A 28 2.07 6.05 18.03
N GLN A 29 2.77 6.42 16.97
CA GLN A 29 2.54 5.86 15.67
C GLN A 29 2.96 4.41 15.83
N HIS A 30 1.97 3.53 15.93
CA HIS A 30 2.17 2.10 15.99
C HIS A 30 2.74 1.70 14.62
N GLN A 31 4.05 1.90 14.45
CA GLN A 31 4.75 1.47 13.27
C GLN A 31 4.78 -0.04 13.30
N LEU A 32 4.31 -0.66 12.21
CA LEU A 32 4.41 -2.10 12.03
C LEU A 32 5.88 -2.50 12.13
N VAL A 33 6.17 -3.42 13.05
CA VAL A 33 7.52 -3.99 13.15
C VAL A 33 7.78 -4.79 11.88
N ARG A 34 8.87 -4.49 11.19
CA ARG A 34 9.30 -5.26 10.01
C ARG A 34 9.89 -6.59 10.47
N THR A 35 9.05 -7.59 10.68
CA THR A 35 9.46 -8.94 11.13
C THR A 35 9.46 -9.99 10.01
N LEU A 36 8.93 -9.65 8.83
CA LEU A 36 8.68 -10.61 7.76
C LEU A 36 10.00 -11.00 7.06
N SER A 37 10.35 -12.28 7.11
CA SER A 37 11.50 -12.84 6.41
C SER A 37 11.20 -13.07 4.93
N LEU A 38 12.23 -13.27 4.11
CA LEU A 38 12.08 -13.62 2.70
C LEU A 38 11.22 -14.87 2.52
N THR A 39 11.42 -15.88 3.37
CA THR A 39 10.66 -17.12 3.33
C THR A 39 9.17 -16.87 3.61
N ASP A 40 8.85 -16.00 4.57
CA ASP A 40 7.46 -15.66 4.90
C ASP A 40 6.77 -14.99 3.72
N ILE A 41 7.47 -14.05 3.05
CA ILE A 41 6.96 -13.36 1.85
C ILE A 41 6.71 -14.34 0.71
N ILE A 42 7.66 -15.26 0.45
CA ILE A 42 7.50 -16.28 -0.59
C ILE A 42 6.31 -17.19 -0.29
N MET A 43 6.16 -17.62 0.96
CA MET A 43 5.04 -18.47 1.37
C MET A 43 3.69 -17.76 1.21
N VAL A 44 3.61 -16.48 1.61
CA VAL A 44 2.40 -15.66 1.38
C VAL A 44 2.10 -15.52 -0.12
N GLY A 45 3.13 -15.32 -0.94
CA GLY A 45 2.98 -15.26 -2.40
C GLY A 45 2.42 -16.57 -2.98
N ILE A 46 2.98 -17.72 -2.60
CA ILE A 46 2.50 -19.03 -3.04
C ILE A 46 1.06 -19.27 -2.57
N ALA A 47 0.74 -18.96 -1.32
CA ALA A 47 -0.61 -19.09 -0.78
C ALA A 47 -1.62 -18.22 -1.53
N GLY A 48 -1.22 -17.00 -1.93
CA GLY A 48 -2.05 -16.12 -2.75
C GLY A 48 -2.26 -16.62 -4.19
N MET A 49 -1.27 -17.30 -4.77
CA MET A 49 -1.36 -17.83 -6.15
C MET A 49 -2.14 -19.15 -6.24
N ILE A 50 -1.91 -20.09 -5.33
CA ILE A 50 -2.61 -21.39 -5.27
C ILE A 50 -3.94 -21.19 -4.52
N GLY A 51 -4.80 -20.32 -5.07
CA GLY A 51 -6.14 -20.11 -4.55
C GLY A 51 -7.11 -21.23 -4.97
N GLY A 52 -8.41 -20.99 -4.74
CA GLY A 52 -9.48 -21.91 -5.17
C GLY A 52 -9.60 -22.09 -6.69
N ALA A 53 -8.98 -21.20 -7.48
CA ALA A 53 -9.10 -21.18 -8.93
C ALA A 53 -8.63 -22.49 -9.60
N ILE A 54 -7.57 -23.13 -9.10
CA ILE A 54 -7.07 -24.38 -9.70
C ILE A 54 -8.11 -25.50 -9.58
N PHE A 55 -8.84 -25.58 -8.46
CA PHE A 55 -9.85 -26.62 -8.25
C PHE A 55 -11.09 -26.42 -9.12
N VAL A 56 -11.43 -25.17 -9.42
CA VAL A 56 -12.62 -24.83 -10.22
C VAL A 56 -12.32 -24.86 -11.73
N LEU A 57 -11.16 -24.35 -12.16
CA LEU A 57 -10.85 -24.20 -13.59
C LEU A 57 -10.27 -25.45 -14.23
N THR A 58 -9.60 -26.34 -13.48
CA THR A 58 -8.90 -27.49 -14.08
C THR A 58 -9.85 -28.45 -14.79
N GLY A 59 -11.01 -28.74 -14.21
CA GLY A 59 -12.00 -29.66 -14.79
C GLY A 59 -12.50 -29.21 -16.17
N PRO A 60 -13.09 -28.00 -16.28
CA PRO A 60 -13.49 -27.43 -17.56
C PRO A 60 -12.34 -27.27 -18.55
N ALA A 61 -11.13 -26.89 -18.07
CA ALA A 61 -9.96 -26.74 -18.93
C ALA A 61 -9.55 -28.04 -19.61
N ILE A 62 -9.57 -29.17 -18.87
CA ILE A 62 -9.31 -30.50 -19.45
C ILE A 62 -10.43 -30.88 -20.43
N GLY A 63 -11.68 -30.56 -20.12
CA GLY A 63 -12.82 -30.83 -21.02
C GLY A 63 -12.71 -30.12 -22.37
N LEU A 64 -12.16 -28.90 -22.39
CA LEU A 64 -12.01 -28.09 -23.61
C LEU A 64 -10.72 -28.40 -24.38
N ALA A 65 -9.59 -28.55 -23.68
CA ALA A 65 -8.26 -28.67 -24.30
C ALA A 65 -7.73 -30.11 -24.36
N GLY A 66 -8.31 -31.05 -23.61
CA GLY A 66 -7.81 -32.42 -23.50
C GLY A 66 -6.36 -32.46 -23.03
N SER A 67 -5.52 -33.26 -23.70
CA SER A 67 -4.09 -33.38 -23.40
C SER A 67 -3.27 -32.12 -23.71
N ALA A 68 -3.80 -31.20 -24.54
CA ALA A 68 -3.12 -29.95 -24.88
C ALA A 68 -3.13 -28.93 -23.72
N VAL A 69 -3.88 -29.19 -22.63
CA VAL A 69 -3.92 -28.33 -21.45
C VAL A 69 -2.53 -28.09 -20.84
N ILE A 70 -1.64 -29.08 -20.91
CA ILE A 70 -0.27 -28.98 -20.41
C ILE A 70 0.52 -27.92 -21.19
N VAL A 71 0.35 -27.87 -22.52
CA VAL A 71 0.99 -26.87 -23.37
C VAL A 71 0.47 -25.48 -23.05
N ALA A 72 -0.85 -25.34 -22.82
CA ALA A 72 -1.45 -24.08 -22.40
C ALA A 72 -0.88 -23.60 -21.05
N PHE A 73 -0.69 -24.50 -20.08
CA PHE A 73 -0.06 -24.18 -18.80
C PHE A 73 1.40 -23.75 -18.93
N ILE A 74 2.18 -24.40 -19.81
CA ILE A 74 3.57 -24.01 -20.07
C ILE A 74 3.63 -22.59 -20.65
N ILE A 75 2.80 -22.30 -21.66
CA ILE A 75 2.72 -20.96 -22.25
C ILE A 75 2.32 -19.92 -21.19
N ASN A 76 1.32 -20.24 -20.36
CA ASN A 76 0.88 -19.36 -19.28
C ASN A 76 1.98 -19.11 -18.24
N ALA A 77 2.78 -20.13 -17.90
CA ALA A 77 3.90 -20.00 -16.98
C ALA A 77 4.97 -19.04 -17.53
N ILE A 78 5.27 -19.12 -18.83
CA ILE A 78 6.20 -18.21 -19.50
C ILE A 78 5.70 -16.77 -19.45
N ILE A 79 4.43 -16.53 -19.80
CA ILE A 79 3.81 -15.20 -19.75
C ILE A 79 3.85 -14.64 -18.31
N THR A 80 3.45 -15.47 -17.35
CA THR A 80 3.42 -15.09 -15.94
C THR A 80 4.81 -14.75 -15.41
N LEU A 81 5.86 -15.45 -15.88
CA LEU A 81 7.24 -15.16 -15.50
C LEU A 81 7.67 -13.75 -15.94
N PHE A 82 7.37 -13.36 -17.19
CA PHE A 82 7.65 -11.99 -17.66
C PHE A 82 6.88 -10.94 -16.86
N THR A 83 5.62 -11.21 -16.54
CA THR A 83 4.84 -10.35 -15.64
C THR A 83 5.49 -10.25 -14.26
N ALA A 84 5.87 -11.37 -13.65
CA ALA A 84 6.50 -11.39 -12.33
C ALA A 84 7.82 -10.61 -12.29
N MET A 85 8.63 -10.67 -13.36
CA MET A 85 9.84 -9.85 -13.48
C MET A 85 9.53 -8.35 -13.47
N GLY A 86 8.54 -7.90 -14.24
CA GLY A 86 8.13 -6.50 -14.23
C GLY A 86 7.59 -6.04 -12.86
N TYR A 87 6.84 -6.91 -12.17
CA TYR A 87 6.40 -6.66 -10.80
C TYR A 87 7.57 -6.61 -9.81
N ALA A 88 8.61 -7.42 -10.00
CA ALA A 88 9.81 -7.40 -9.17
C ALA A 88 10.61 -6.10 -9.37
N GLU A 89 10.75 -5.62 -10.60
CA GLU A 89 11.40 -4.33 -10.90
C GLU A 89 10.65 -3.18 -10.22
N LEU A 90 9.33 -3.09 -10.38
CA LEU A 90 8.50 -2.07 -9.75
C LEU A 90 8.53 -2.15 -8.22
N GLY A 91 8.46 -3.35 -7.65
CA GLY A 91 8.55 -3.57 -6.21
C GLY A 91 9.92 -3.19 -5.62
N SER A 92 10.99 -3.36 -6.39
CA SER A 92 12.33 -2.92 -5.98
C SER A 92 12.53 -1.40 -6.10
N ALA A 93 11.89 -0.77 -7.09
CA ALA A 93 11.99 0.66 -7.34
C ALA A 93 11.13 1.49 -6.38
N MET A 94 9.99 0.96 -5.92
CA MET A 94 9.03 1.64 -5.03
C MET A 94 8.78 0.79 -3.77
N PRO A 95 9.67 0.85 -2.75
CA PRO A 95 9.62 -0.01 -1.57
C PRO A 95 8.58 0.42 -0.52
N GLU A 96 7.66 1.32 -0.85
CA GLU A 96 6.60 1.78 0.04
C GLU A 96 5.38 0.84 0.04
N ALA A 97 4.67 0.82 1.17
CA ALA A 97 3.43 0.07 1.31
C ALA A 97 2.32 0.74 0.47
N GLY A 98 1.90 0.09 -0.62
CA GLY A 98 0.82 0.59 -1.47
C GLY A 98 0.53 -0.22 -2.74
N GLY A 99 1.45 -1.10 -3.15
CA GLY A 99 1.25 -2.05 -4.26
C GLY A 99 0.81 -1.38 -5.56
N GLY A 100 -0.08 -2.03 -6.31
CA GLY A 100 -0.51 -1.55 -7.63
C GLY A 100 -1.14 -0.15 -7.63
N TYR A 101 -1.82 0.26 -6.55
CA TYR A 101 -2.35 1.62 -6.45
C TYR A 101 -1.23 2.67 -6.43
N LEU A 102 -0.18 2.42 -5.64
CA LEU A 102 0.98 3.30 -5.56
C LEU A 102 1.70 3.40 -6.91
N TRP A 103 1.89 2.28 -7.59
CA TRP A 103 2.57 2.25 -8.89
C TRP A 103 1.83 3.05 -9.95
N VAL A 104 0.49 2.95 -9.99
CA VAL A 104 -0.32 3.77 -10.90
C VAL A 104 -0.31 5.24 -10.50
N ARG A 105 -0.28 5.54 -9.20
CA ARG A 105 -0.21 6.91 -8.68
C ARG A 105 1.10 7.61 -9.06
N GLU A 106 2.21 6.89 -9.01
CA GLU A 106 3.53 7.44 -9.32
C GLU A 106 3.82 7.43 -10.83
N GLY A 107 3.39 6.39 -11.55
CA GLY A 107 3.71 6.20 -12.96
C GLY A 107 2.75 6.84 -13.96
N LEU A 108 1.50 7.14 -13.58
CA LEU A 108 0.48 7.65 -14.51
C LEU A 108 -0.08 9.03 -14.08
N PRO A 109 -0.44 9.89 -15.06
CA PRO A 109 -1.08 11.16 -14.75
C PRO A 109 -2.49 10.96 -14.16
N ARG A 110 -2.94 11.94 -13.38
CA ARG A 110 -4.33 12.01 -12.91
C ARG A 110 -5.27 12.03 -14.13
N PRO A 111 -6.37 11.25 -14.15
CA PRO A 111 -7.08 10.65 -13.01
C PRO A 111 -6.83 9.15 -12.77
N ASN A 112 -5.82 8.54 -13.42
CA ASN A 112 -5.70 7.08 -13.49
C ASN A 112 -5.54 6.39 -12.12
N ALA A 113 -4.88 7.05 -11.17
CA ALA A 113 -4.76 6.58 -9.79
C ALA A 113 -6.10 6.51 -9.05
N PHE A 114 -7.03 7.42 -9.34
CA PHE A 114 -8.36 7.39 -8.73
C PHE A 114 -9.17 6.21 -9.27
N ILE A 115 -9.10 5.99 -10.58
CA ILE A 115 -9.79 4.89 -11.26
C ILE A 115 -9.26 3.54 -10.74
N SER A 116 -7.94 3.38 -10.57
CA SER A 116 -7.36 2.13 -10.04
C SER A 116 -7.86 1.81 -8.63
N GLY A 117 -8.03 2.82 -7.78
CA GLY A 117 -8.63 2.67 -6.45
C GLY A 117 -10.08 2.15 -6.49
N TRP A 118 -10.91 2.72 -7.38
CA TRP A 118 -12.28 2.24 -7.58
C TRP A 118 -12.34 0.81 -8.11
N MET A 119 -11.49 0.47 -9.08
CA MET A 119 -11.43 -0.89 -9.62
C MET A 119 -11.03 -1.91 -8.56
N ALA A 120 -10.06 -1.57 -7.70
CA ALA A 120 -9.67 -2.43 -6.59
C ALA A 120 -10.83 -2.65 -5.59
N TRP A 121 -11.64 -1.63 -5.32
CA TRP A 121 -12.80 -1.76 -4.44
C TRP A 121 -13.87 -2.70 -5.04
N PHE A 122 -14.22 -2.51 -6.32
CA PHE A 122 -15.19 -3.37 -7.00
C PHE A 122 -14.74 -4.84 -7.10
N ALA A 123 -13.44 -5.07 -7.26
CA ALA A 123 -12.90 -6.42 -7.34
C ALA A 123 -13.07 -7.24 -6.04
N HIS A 124 -13.19 -6.58 -4.88
CA HIS A 124 -13.31 -7.24 -3.57
C HIS A 124 -14.73 -7.20 -2.99
N SER A 125 -15.68 -6.50 -3.62
CA SER A 125 -17.04 -6.29 -3.10
C SER A 125 -18.09 -7.29 -3.62
N ASN A 126 -17.67 -8.35 -4.32
CA ASN A 126 -18.51 -9.47 -4.79
C ASN A 126 -18.03 -10.78 -4.15
#